data_AF-A0A7C7VJC2-F1
#
_entry.id   AF-A0A7C7VJC2-F1
#
_cell.length_a   1.000
_cell.length_b   1.000
_cell.length_c   1.000
_cell.angle_alpha   90.00
_cell.angle_beta   90.00
_cell.angle_gamma   90.00
#
_symmetry.space_group_name_H-M   'P 1'
#
loop_
_entity.id
_entity.type
_entity.pdbx_description
1 polymer ?
#
loop_
_entity_poly.entity_id
_entity_poly.type
_entity_poly.pdbx_seq_one_letter_code
_entity_poly.pdbx_strand_id
1 'polypeptide(L)'
;MLGADRIFHRRRDQRSIEPLRAKIERFQRLLDRNNRALEMMAEAGESLGGDLLFDSQYLRRLATELSQCVQGIVADLDFITEGSYKGLPEAAARIEAEVAAAIESRPVLREVPYVLWLDQIDRDGDDVVGEKMARLADVGRRLACCIPDGL
;
A
#
# COMPACT_ATOMS: atom_id res chain seq x y z
N MET A 1 -41.89 20.87 46.29
CA MET A 1 -42.01 21.37 44.91
C MET A 1 -40.64 21.86 44.42
N LEU A 2 -39.63 20.97 44.31
CA LEU A 2 -38.22 21.34 44.03
C LEU A 2 -37.43 20.30 43.20
N GLY A 3 -38.12 19.44 42.44
CA GLY A 3 -37.49 18.31 41.73
C GLY A 3 -37.35 18.44 40.21
N ALA A 4 -38.00 19.42 39.58
CA ALA A 4 -38.13 19.46 38.11
C ALA A 4 -36.96 20.17 37.40
N ASP A 5 -36.32 21.17 38.03
CA ASP A 5 -35.32 22.02 37.36
C ASP A 5 -33.96 21.36 37.14
N ARG A 6 -33.58 20.36 37.97
CA ARG A 6 -32.29 19.65 37.79
C ARG A 6 -32.30 18.66 36.62
N ILE A 7 -33.46 18.17 36.22
CA ILE A 7 -33.60 17.18 35.13
C ILE A 7 -33.48 17.89 33.76
N PHE A 8 -33.91 19.15 33.67
CA PHE A 8 -33.83 19.93 32.44
C PHE A 8 -32.42 20.48 32.13
N HIS A 9 -31.63 20.83 33.15
CA HIS A 9 -30.26 21.28 32.92
C HIS A 9 -29.33 20.16 32.43
N ARG A 10 -29.49 18.93 32.92
CA ARG A 10 -28.67 17.77 32.50
C ARG A 10 -28.86 17.40 31.03
N ARG A 11 -30.07 17.61 30.46
CA ARG A 11 -30.34 17.36 29.03
C ARG A 11 -29.83 18.48 28.11
N ARG A 12 -29.61 19.69 28.61
CA ARG A 12 -29.14 20.84 27.82
C ARG A 12 -27.62 20.79 27.61
N ASP A 13 -26.87 20.40 28.64
CA ASP A 13 -25.41 20.20 28.55
C ASP A 13 -25.04 18.98 27.70
N GLN A 14 -25.82 17.89 27.77
CA GLN A 14 -25.55 16.68 26.99
C GLN A 14 -25.57 16.95 25.48
N ARG A 15 -26.49 17.80 24.99
CA ARG A 15 -26.56 18.21 23.56
C ARG A 15 -25.38 19.06 23.10
N SER A 16 -24.69 19.75 24.01
CA SER A 16 -23.54 20.59 23.66
C SER A 16 -22.24 19.79 23.52
N ILE A 17 -22.17 18.60 24.12
CA ILE A 17 -20.94 17.77 24.17
C ILE A 17 -20.93 16.70 23.07
N GLU A 18 -22.10 16.24 22.62
CA GLU A 18 -22.20 15.26 21.52
C GLU A 18 -21.40 15.61 20.25
N PRO A 19 -21.47 16.84 19.70
CA PRO A 19 -20.68 17.18 18.52
C PRO A 19 -19.16 17.16 18.79
N LEU A 20 -18.72 17.58 19.98
CA LEU A 20 -17.32 17.52 20.37
C LEU A 20 -16.84 16.08 20.52
N ARG A 21 -17.64 15.22 21.15
CA ARG A 21 -17.36 13.80 21.30
C ARG A 21 -17.21 13.14 19.92
N ALA A 22 -18.11 13.41 18.99
CA ALA A 22 -18.04 12.87 17.64
C ALA A 22 -16.74 13.29 16.91
N LYS A 23 -16.30 14.54 17.08
CA LYS A 23 -15.00 15.01 16.53
C LYS A 23 -13.80 14.31 17.17
N ILE A 24 -13.83 14.09 18.49
CA ILE A 24 -12.76 13.37 19.19
C ILE A 24 -12.69 11.90 18.74
N GLU A 25 -13.83 11.22 18.63
CA GLU A 25 -13.89 9.85 18.13
C GLU A 25 -13.37 9.74 16.69
N ARG A 26 -13.72 10.70 15.83
CA ARG A 26 -13.18 10.80 14.47
C ARG A 26 -11.67 11.02 14.48
N PHE A 27 -11.16 11.86 15.38
CA PHE A 27 -9.73 12.12 15.50
C PHE A 27 -8.96 10.89 15.96
N GLN A 28 -9.48 10.13 16.93
CA GLN A 28 -8.88 8.87 17.36
C GLN A 28 -8.79 7.86 16.21
N ARG A 29 -9.89 7.66 15.48
CA ARG A 29 -9.88 6.77 14.31
C ARG A 29 -8.95 7.24 13.19
N LEU A 30 -8.76 8.54 13.04
CA LEU A 30 -7.78 9.10 12.12
C LEU A 30 -6.37 8.70 12.53
N LEU A 31 -6.02 8.84 13.82
CA LEU A 31 -4.73 8.44 14.36
C LEU A 31 -4.50 6.93 14.20
N ASP A 32 -5.50 6.10 14.49
CA ASP A 32 -5.40 4.65 14.33
C ASP A 32 -5.08 4.25 12.89
N ARG A 33 -5.78 4.86 11.92
CA ARG A 33 -5.50 4.62 10.49
C ARG A 33 -4.13 5.12 10.06
N ASN A 34 -3.69 6.26 10.60
CA ASN A 34 -2.38 6.80 10.28
C ASN A 34 -1.26 5.88 10.80
N ASN A 35 -1.38 5.43 12.05
CA ASN A 35 -0.45 4.46 12.63
C ASN A 35 -0.43 3.17 11.81
N ARG A 36 -1.61 2.64 11.43
CA ARG A 36 -1.68 1.43 10.60
C ARG A 36 -1.01 1.62 9.23
N ALA A 37 -1.20 2.78 8.59
CA ALA A 37 -0.53 3.10 7.34
C ALA A 37 1.01 3.14 7.49
N LEU A 38 1.50 3.77 8.56
CA LEU A 38 2.94 3.84 8.87
C LEU A 38 3.53 2.47 9.18
N GLU A 39 2.82 1.62 9.92
CA GLU A 39 3.22 0.23 10.18
C GLU A 39 3.35 -0.56 8.87
N MET A 40 2.35 -0.49 7.98
CA MET A 40 2.41 -1.17 6.68
C MET A 40 3.57 -0.67 5.82
N MET A 41 3.85 0.64 5.84
CA MET A 41 5.02 1.21 5.15
C MET A 41 6.34 0.74 5.74
N ALA A 42 6.42 0.59 7.07
CA ALA A 42 7.60 0.07 7.74
C ALA A 42 7.82 -1.42 7.46
N GLU A 43 6.77 -2.24 7.57
CA GLU A 43 6.81 -3.68 7.23
C GLU A 43 7.24 -3.90 5.77
N ALA A 44 6.69 -3.10 4.84
CA ALA A 44 7.11 -3.12 3.44
C ALA A 44 8.56 -2.67 3.27
N GLY A 45 8.98 -1.62 4.01
CA GLY A 45 10.35 -1.12 4.00
C GLY A 45 11.38 -2.14 4.51
N GLU A 46 11.07 -2.89 5.55
CA GLU A 46 11.91 -3.98 6.07
C GLU A 46 11.98 -5.15 5.08
N SER A 47 10.87 -5.44 4.40
CA SER A 47 10.81 -6.49 3.37
C SER A 47 11.70 -6.19 2.15
N LEU A 48 11.97 -4.91 1.85
CA LEU A 48 12.93 -4.50 0.79
C LEU A 48 14.38 -4.93 1.08
N GLY A 49 14.69 -5.36 2.31
CA GLY A 49 16.02 -5.83 2.72
C GLY A 49 16.21 -7.35 2.74
N GLY A 50 15.18 -8.16 2.41
CA GLY A 50 15.19 -9.62 2.56
C GLY A 50 14.80 -10.43 1.31
N ASP A 51 14.81 -11.76 1.44
CA ASP A 51 14.47 -12.76 0.40
C ASP A 51 12.99 -12.77 -0.05
N LEU A 52 12.19 -11.78 0.36
CA LEU A 52 10.76 -11.72 0.02
C LEU A 52 10.59 -11.14 -1.40
N LEU A 53 10.24 -11.99 -2.36
CA LEU A 53 9.90 -11.56 -3.71
C LEU A 53 8.66 -10.66 -3.66
N PHE A 54 8.84 -9.36 -3.93
CA PHE A 54 7.73 -8.41 -4.14
C PHE A 54 7.03 -8.77 -5.45
N ASP A 55 6.11 -9.74 -5.38
CA ASP A 55 5.27 -10.03 -6.53
C ASP A 55 4.21 -8.93 -6.74
N SER A 56 3.66 -8.90 -7.95
CA SER A 56 2.62 -7.95 -8.32
C SER A 56 1.35 -8.06 -7.46
N GLN A 57 1.06 -9.21 -6.86
CA GLN A 57 -0.10 -9.38 -5.98
C GLN A 57 0.13 -8.72 -4.63
N TYR A 58 1.32 -8.87 -4.05
CA TYR A 58 1.72 -8.22 -2.81
C TYR A 58 1.65 -6.69 -2.96
N LEU A 59 2.25 -6.14 -4.03
CA LEU A 59 2.22 -4.70 -4.31
C LEU A 59 0.78 -4.17 -4.46
N ARG A 60 -0.07 -4.89 -5.19
CA ARG A 60 -1.49 -4.52 -5.34
C ARG A 60 -2.24 -4.55 -4.00
N ARG A 61 -2.00 -5.56 -3.16
CA ARG A 61 -2.60 -5.64 -1.82
C ARG A 61 -2.15 -4.47 -0.95
N LEU A 62 -0.83 -4.24 -0.86
CA LEU A 62 -0.25 -3.17 -0.05
C LEU A 62 -0.80 -1.79 -0.48
N ALA A 63 -0.84 -1.51 -1.78
CA ALA A 63 -1.39 -0.26 -2.29
C ALA A 63 -2.88 -0.11 -1.97
N THR A 64 -3.66 -1.19 -2.11
CA THR A 64 -5.10 -1.18 -1.77
C THR A 64 -5.32 -0.87 -0.28
N GLU A 65 -4.59 -1.53 0.61
CA GLU A 65 -4.71 -1.33 2.05
C GLU A 65 -4.26 0.08 2.49
N LEU A 66 -3.19 0.60 1.88
CA LEU A 66 -2.75 1.97 2.09
C LEU A 66 -3.78 2.99 1.60
N SER A 67 -4.35 2.82 0.41
CA SER A 67 -5.44 3.68 -0.09
C SER A 67 -6.62 3.69 0.87
N GLN A 68 -7.05 2.53 1.38
CA GLN A 68 -8.16 2.47 2.35
C GLN A 68 -7.86 3.26 3.63
N CYS A 69 -6.63 3.18 4.14
CA CYS A 69 -6.22 3.97 5.30
C CYS A 69 -6.24 5.47 4.99
N VAL A 70 -5.66 5.89 3.86
CA VAL A 70 -5.60 7.30 3.42
C VAL A 70 -6.99 7.87 3.18
N GLN A 71 -7.87 7.17 2.46
CA GLN A 71 -9.26 7.61 2.25
C GLN A 71 -10.01 7.76 3.58
N GLY A 72 -9.80 6.84 4.52
CA GLY A 72 -10.36 6.94 5.87
C GLY A 72 -9.84 8.15 6.65
N ILE A 73 -8.54 8.46 6.53
CA ILE A 73 -7.92 9.65 7.13
C ILE A 73 -8.53 10.93 6.53
N VAL A 74 -8.62 11.01 5.20
CA VAL A 74 -9.20 12.15 4.49
C VAL A 74 -10.65 12.37 4.92
N ALA A 75 -11.47 11.31 4.98
CA ALA A 75 -12.87 11.41 5.39
C ALA A 75 -13.04 11.84 6.85
N ASP A 76 -12.22 11.33 7.77
CA ASP A 76 -12.28 11.75 9.17
C ASP A 76 -11.78 13.19 9.34
N LEU A 77 -10.76 13.60 8.59
CA LEU A 77 -10.26 14.98 8.60
C LEU A 77 -11.29 15.97 8.03
N ASP A 78 -11.93 15.62 6.92
CA ASP A 78 -12.99 16.41 6.28
C ASP A 78 -14.17 16.63 7.25
N PHE A 79 -14.56 15.58 7.99
CA PHE A 79 -15.60 15.67 9.01
C PHE A 79 -15.20 16.58 10.18
N ILE A 80 -13.98 16.46 10.70
CA ILE A 80 -13.52 17.27 11.85
C ILE A 80 -13.44 18.75 11.48
N THR A 81 -13.01 19.02 10.25
CA THR A 81 -12.71 20.36 9.72
C THR A 81 -13.87 20.97 8.95
N GLU A 82 -15.00 20.27 8.85
CA GLU A 82 -16.22 20.73 8.17
C GLU A 82 -15.96 21.17 6.72
N GLY A 83 -15.13 20.41 5.99
CA GLY A 83 -14.88 20.71 4.58
C GLY A 83 -13.87 21.83 4.31
N SER A 84 -13.05 22.20 5.31
CA SER A 84 -12.06 23.28 5.16
C SER A 84 -10.99 22.97 4.09
N TYR A 85 -10.74 21.70 3.78
CA TYR A 85 -9.67 21.24 2.90
C TYR A 85 -10.21 20.62 1.60
N LYS A 86 -10.81 21.43 0.73
CA LYS A 86 -11.45 20.96 -0.51
C LYS A 86 -10.52 20.26 -1.51
N GLY A 87 -9.22 20.58 -1.50
CA GLY A 87 -8.24 19.96 -2.39
C GLY A 87 -7.67 18.63 -1.88
N LEU A 88 -7.97 18.26 -0.63
CA LEU A 88 -7.40 17.06 -0.02
C LEU A 88 -7.91 15.75 -0.66
N PRO A 89 -9.23 15.60 -0.93
CA PRO A 89 -9.73 14.42 -1.64
C PRO A 89 -9.14 14.29 -3.05
N GLU A 90 -8.98 15.41 -3.76
CA GLU A 90 -8.40 15.43 -5.11
C GLU A 90 -6.92 15.03 -5.09
N ALA A 91 -6.14 15.56 -4.14
CA ALA A 91 -4.74 15.18 -3.98
C ALA A 91 -4.59 13.69 -3.63
N ALA A 92 -5.44 13.16 -2.75
CA ALA A 92 -5.44 11.74 -2.41
C ALA A 92 -5.77 10.87 -3.63
N ALA A 93 -6.83 11.18 -4.36
CA ALA A 93 -7.21 10.46 -5.58
C ALA A 93 -6.11 10.49 -6.65
N ARG A 94 -5.43 11.64 -6.82
CA ARG A 94 -4.29 11.76 -7.74
C ARG A 94 -3.14 10.83 -7.35
N ILE A 95 -2.75 10.83 -6.07
CA ILE A 95 -1.66 9.98 -5.57
C ILE A 95 -2.03 8.50 -5.72
N GLU A 96 -3.27 8.12 -5.40
CA GLU A 96 -3.74 6.74 -5.59
C GLU A 96 -3.66 6.30 -7.06
N ALA A 97 -4.02 7.17 -7.99
CA ALA A 97 -3.91 6.89 -9.42
C ALA A 97 -2.45 6.76 -9.88
N GLU A 98 -1.56 7.64 -9.41
CA GLU A 98 -0.12 7.57 -9.70
C GLU A 98 0.50 6.26 -9.17
N VAL A 99 0.15 5.85 -7.95
CA VAL A 99 0.61 4.58 -7.35
C VAL A 99 0.07 3.38 -8.13
N ALA A 100 -1.21 3.38 -8.49
CA ALA A 100 -1.80 2.31 -9.29
C ALA A 100 -1.09 2.20 -10.65
N ALA A 101 -0.86 3.33 -11.33
CA ALA A 101 -0.14 3.34 -12.61
C ALA A 101 1.29 2.81 -12.48
N ALA A 102 1.99 3.11 -11.39
CA ALA A 102 3.34 2.58 -11.14
C ALA A 102 3.34 1.06 -10.97
N ILE A 103 2.35 0.49 -10.28
CA ILE A 103 2.22 -0.97 -10.07
C ILE A 103 1.78 -1.68 -11.34
N GLU A 104 0.93 -1.04 -12.15
CA GLU A 104 0.47 -1.59 -13.43
C GLU A 104 1.45 -1.40 -14.57
N SER A 105 2.42 -0.50 -14.41
CA SER A 105 3.56 -0.41 -15.31
C SER A 105 4.30 -1.74 -15.24
N ARG A 106 4.02 -2.60 -16.22
CA ARG A 106 4.82 -3.79 -16.47
C ARG A 106 6.26 -3.28 -16.57
N PRO A 107 7.26 -3.87 -15.88
CA PRO A 107 8.64 -3.59 -16.24
C PRO A 107 8.67 -3.79 -17.74
N VAL A 108 9.09 -2.74 -18.47
CA VAL A 108 9.29 -2.82 -19.92
C VAL A 108 9.98 -4.14 -20.10
N LEU A 109 9.31 -5.12 -20.74
CA LEU A 109 9.98 -6.34 -21.14
C LEU A 109 11.22 -5.80 -21.84
N ARG A 110 12.41 -5.97 -21.22
CA ARG A 110 13.66 -5.61 -21.89
C ARG A 110 13.48 -6.15 -23.30
N GLU A 111 13.79 -5.37 -24.33
CA GLU A 111 13.83 -5.92 -25.69
C GLU A 111 14.83 -7.07 -25.64
N VAL A 112 14.31 -8.26 -25.39
CA VAL A 112 15.07 -9.48 -25.29
C VAL A 112 15.04 -10.07 -26.69
N PRO A 113 16.20 -10.49 -27.20
CA PRO A 113 16.25 -11.12 -28.50
C PRO A 113 15.30 -12.33 -28.52
N TYR A 114 14.72 -12.63 -29.68
CA TYR A 114 13.87 -13.82 -29.89
C TYR A 114 14.56 -15.13 -29.50
N VAL A 115 15.89 -15.12 -29.43
CA VAL A 115 16.73 -16.23 -28.94
C VAL A 115 17.64 -15.67 -27.86
N LEU A 116 17.56 -16.24 -26.66
CA LEU A 116 18.40 -15.90 -25.52
C LEU A 116 19.31 -17.09 -25.21
N TRP A 117 20.62 -16.88 -25.25
CA TRP A 117 21.58 -17.93 -24.90
C TRP A 117 21.63 -18.11 -23.38
N LEU A 118 21.83 -19.34 -22.90
CA LEU A 118 21.80 -19.65 -21.45
C LEU A 118 22.86 -18.87 -20.65
N ASP A 119 23.98 -18.51 -21.30
CA ASP A 119 25.03 -17.67 -20.71
C ASP A 119 24.62 -16.19 -20.54
N GLN A 120 23.62 -15.72 -21.31
CA GLN A 120 23.11 -14.34 -21.32
C GLN A 120 21.95 -14.08 -20.34
N ILE A 121 21.36 -15.12 -19.74
CA ILE A 121 20.19 -15.00 -18.86
C ILE A 121 20.63 -14.46 -17.49
N ASP A 122 20.52 -13.18 -17.13
CA ASP A 122 20.88 -12.75 -15.76
C ASP A 122 19.87 -13.28 -14.69
N ARG A 123 20.19 -13.11 -13.40
CA ARG A 123 19.30 -13.55 -12.29
C ARG A 123 17.98 -12.74 -12.23
N ASP A 124 17.95 -11.59 -12.91
CA ASP A 124 16.76 -10.75 -13.07
C ASP A 124 15.94 -11.15 -14.32
N GLY A 125 16.41 -12.13 -15.10
CA GLY A 125 15.78 -12.65 -16.32
C GLY A 125 14.72 -13.73 -16.10
N ASP A 126 14.39 -14.04 -14.84
CA ASP A 126 13.42 -15.06 -14.43
C ASP A 126 12.04 -14.85 -15.07
N ASP A 127 11.65 -13.58 -15.25
CA ASP A 127 10.40 -13.17 -15.89
C ASP A 127 10.35 -13.46 -17.40
N VAL A 128 11.50 -13.70 -18.05
CA VAL A 128 11.62 -13.89 -19.51
C VAL A 128 11.66 -15.36 -19.90
N VAL A 129 12.42 -16.18 -19.16
CA VAL A 129 12.67 -17.60 -19.53
C VAL A 129 11.94 -18.60 -18.64
N GLY A 130 11.29 -18.11 -17.57
CA GLY A 130 10.66 -18.92 -16.54
C GLY A 130 11.66 -19.56 -15.59
N GLU A 131 11.19 -19.84 -14.36
CA GLU A 131 12.00 -20.24 -13.20
C GLU A 131 12.91 -21.46 -13.44
N LYS A 132 12.51 -22.40 -14.31
CA LYS A 132 13.32 -23.59 -14.61
C LYS A 132 14.56 -23.27 -15.45
N MET A 133 14.39 -22.47 -16.50
CA MET A 133 15.49 -22.11 -17.39
C MET A 133 16.43 -21.11 -16.74
N ALA A 134 15.88 -20.21 -15.91
CA ALA A 134 16.65 -19.35 -15.02
C ALA A 134 17.57 -20.16 -14.08
N ARG A 135 17.02 -21.16 -13.38
CA ARG A 135 17.81 -22.05 -12.52
C ARG A 135 18.88 -22.80 -13.29
N LEU A 136 18.58 -23.30 -14.49
CA LEU A 136 19.55 -24.00 -15.32
C LEU A 136 20.73 -23.08 -15.72
N ALA A 137 20.44 -21.83 -16.11
CA ALA A 137 21.47 -20.84 -16.42
C ALA A 137 22.34 -20.44 -15.22
N ASP A 138 21.74 -20.29 -14.02
CA ASP A 138 22.48 -20.01 -12.78
C ASP A 138 23.42 -21.17 -12.41
N VAL A 139 22.97 -22.42 -12.56
CA VAL A 139 23.77 -23.65 -12.35
C VAL A 139 24.96 -23.68 -13.32
N GLY A 140 24.75 -23.43 -14.62
CA GLY A 140 25.83 -23.43 -15.61
C GLY A 140 26.93 -22.42 -15.30
N ARG A 141 26.56 -21.19 -14.93
CA ARG A 141 27.54 -20.15 -14.60
C ARG A 141 28.25 -20.36 -13.27
N ARG A 142 27.53 -20.72 -12.21
CA ARG A 142 28.12 -20.85 -10.86
C ARG A 142 29.00 -22.07 -10.71
N LEU A 143 28.65 -23.16 -11.38
CA LEU A 143 29.40 -24.42 -11.28
C LEU A 143 30.43 -24.59 -12.40
N ALA A 144 30.57 -23.60 -13.29
CA ALA A 144 31.43 -23.66 -14.49
C ALA A 144 31.25 -24.98 -15.26
N CYS A 145 30.04 -25.51 -15.26
CA CYS A 145 29.72 -26.79 -15.86
C CYS A 145 29.29 -26.54 -17.31
N CYS A 146 29.86 -27.30 -18.24
CA CYS A 146 29.40 -27.28 -19.61
C CYS A 146 27.96 -27.82 -19.64
N ILE A 147 26.98 -26.93 -19.81
CA ILE A 147 25.62 -27.35 -20.13
C ILE A 147 25.69 -27.96 -21.54
N PRO A 148 25.32 -29.23 -21.72
CA PRO A 148 25.31 -29.84 -23.04
C PRO A 148 24.39 -29.05 -23.96
N ASP A 149 24.88 -28.73 -25.17
CA ASP A 149 23.99 -28.31 -26.24
C ASP A 149 22.97 -29.44 -26.43
N GLY A 150 21.69 -29.11 -26.29
CA GLY A 150 20.61 -30.10 -26.40
C GLY A 150 20.74 -30.91 -27.70
N LEU A 151 20.24 -32.14 -27.68
CA LEU A 151 20.11 -32.98 -28.87
C LEU A 151 19.20 -32.35 -29.93
#